data_AF-A0A554K5M8-F1
#
_entry.id   AF-A0A554K5M8-F1
#
_cell.length_a   1.000
_cell.length_b   1.000
_cell.length_c   1.000
_cell.angle_alpha   90.00
_cell.angle_beta   90.00
_cell.angle_gamma   90.00
#
_symmetry.space_group_name_H-M   'P 1'
#
loop_
_entity.id
_entity.type
_entity.pdbx_description
1 polymer ?
#
loop_
_entity_poly.entity_id
_entity_poly.type
_entity_poly.pdbx_seq_one_letter_code
_entity_poly.pdbx_strand_id
1 'polypeptide(L)'
;MATFIEEKKKQRRLVYILIALTTITAFVLWYGFIRRPLSQPLEIAVFPALLGVAQIDFSVLENPILQQLRPFEEVTPFDGVLGRENPFIPY
;
A
#
# COMPACT_ATOMS: atom_id res chain seq x y z
N MET A 1 37.03 -23.51 -46.36
CA MET A 1 35.57 -23.76 -46.26
C MET A 1 35.16 -24.66 -45.07
N ALA A 2 36.04 -24.93 -44.09
CA ALA A 2 35.68 -25.76 -42.93
C ALA A 2 35.15 -24.96 -41.72
N THR A 3 35.47 -23.66 -41.62
CA THR A 3 35.16 -22.81 -40.46
C THR A 3 33.67 -22.51 -40.28
N PHE A 4 32.92 -22.31 -41.37
CA PHE A 4 31.48 -21.98 -41.31
C PHE A 4 30.58 -23.12 -40.79
N ILE A 5 30.99 -24.37 -40.94
CA ILE A 5 30.18 -25.53 -40.51
C ILE A 5 30.28 -25.73 -38.99
N GLU A 6 31.46 -25.49 -38.41
CA GLU A 6 31.68 -25.56 -36.97
C GLU A 6 30.95 -24.42 -36.23
N GLU A 7 30.98 -23.20 -36.79
CA GLU A 7 30.25 -22.05 -36.24
C GLU A 7 28.73 -22.30 -36.20
N LYS A 8 28.15 -22.86 -37.27
CA LYS A 8 26.73 -23.24 -37.30
C LYS A 8 26.34 -24.24 -36.21
N LYS A 9 27.20 -25.22 -35.89
CA LYS A 9 26.93 -26.20 -34.82
C LYS A 9 26.98 -25.55 -33.44
N LYS A 10 27.95 -24.66 -33.20
CA LYS A 10 28.07 -23.91 -31.93
C LYS A 10 26.89 -22.96 -31.74
N GLN A 11 26.48 -22.26 -32.79
CA GLN A 11 25.32 -21.38 -32.76
C GLN A 11 24.02 -22.17 -32.51
N ARG A 12 23.86 -23.35 -33.11
CA ARG A 12 22.69 -24.21 -32.85
C ARG A 12 22.62 -24.66 -31.39
N ARG A 13 23.77 -24.99 -30.78
CA ARG A 13 23.85 -25.30 -29.33
C ARG A 13 23.46 -24.11 -28.47
N LEU A 14 23.95 -22.91 -28.80
CA LEU A 14 23.57 -21.68 -28.10
C LEU A 14 22.08 -21.38 -28.23
N VAL A 15 21.49 -21.60 -29.41
CA VAL A 15 20.05 -21.46 -29.64
C VAL A 15 19.26 -22.46 -28.80
N TYR A 16 19.68 -23.72 -28.71
CA TYR A 16 19.01 -24.69 -27.83
C TYR A 16 19.11 -24.32 -26.35
N ILE A 17 20.27 -23.82 -25.90
CA ILE A 17 20.44 -23.34 -24.53
C ILE A 17 19.53 -22.13 -24.27
N LEU A 18 19.46 -21.19 -25.21
CA LEU A 18 18.59 -20.01 -25.12
C LEU A 18 17.12 -20.45 -25.01
N ILE A 19 16.66 -21.32 -25.91
CA ILE A 19 15.29 -21.86 -25.87
C ILE A 19 15.02 -22.54 -24.54
N ALA A 20 15.92 -23.40 -24.05
CA ALA A 20 15.74 -24.06 -22.77
C ALA A 20 15.61 -23.05 -21.63
N LEU A 21 16.47 -22.03 -21.59
CA LEU A 21 16.45 -21.00 -20.57
C LEU A 21 15.15 -20.18 -20.62
N THR A 22 14.73 -19.74 -21.81
CA THR A 22 13.47 -19.01 -22.02
C THR A 22 12.26 -19.85 -21.60
N THR A 23 12.25 -21.14 -21.93
CA THR A 23 11.14 -22.05 -21.59
C THR A 23 11.05 -22.28 -20.08
N ILE A 24 12.19 -22.47 -19.40
CA ILE A 24 12.25 -22.61 -17.94
C ILE A 24 11.73 -21.33 -17.27
N THR A 25 12.20 -20.16 -17.70
CA THR A 25 11.75 -18.88 -17.14
C THR A 25 10.26 -18.67 -17.35
N ALA A 26 9.75 -18.94 -18.56
CA ALA A 26 8.32 -18.86 -18.86
C ALA A 26 7.50 -19.84 -18.01
N PHE A 27 8.00 -21.06 -17.79
CA PHE A 27 7.34 -22.05 -16.95
C PHE A 27 7.30 -21.62 -15.47
N VAL A 28 8.40 -21.07 -14.94
CA VAL A 28 8.48 -20.55 -13.57
C VAL A 28 7.52 -19.37 -13.38
N LEU A 29 7.46 -18.45 -14.34
CA LEU A 29 6.52 -17.32 -14.32
C LEU A 29 5.08 -17.81 -14.43
N TRP A 30 4.79 -18.73 -15.34
CA TRP A 30 3.46 -19.33 -15.50
C TRP A 30 3.01 -20.01 -14.20
N TYR A 31 3.82 -20.92 -13.66
CA TYR A 31 3.53 -21.64 -12.43
C TYR A 31 3.40 -20.68 -11.23
N GLY A 32 4.32 -19.71 -11.13
CA GLY A 32 4.36 -18.74 -10.05
C GLY A 32 3.23 -17.71 -10.09
N PHE A 33 2.75 -17.33 -11.27
CA PHE A 33 1.75 -16.28 -11.41
C PHE A 33 0.32 -16.84 -11.48
N ILE A 34 0.10 -18.02 -12.08
CA ILE A 34 -1.25 -18.62 -12.20
C ILE A 34 -1.68 -19.37 -10.95
N ARG A 35 -0.74 -19.93 -10.17
CA ARG A 35 -1.08 -20.61 -8.91
C ARG A 35 -1.09 -19.69 -7.70
N ARG A 36 -0.67 -18.42 -7.85
CA ARG A 36 -0.89 -17.42 -6.82
C ARG A 36 -2.26 -16.82 -7.06
N PRO A 37 -3.28 -17.07 -6.21
CA PRO A 37 -4.39 -16.13 -6.13
C PRO A 37 -3.79 -14.73 -5.91
N LEU A 38 -4.38 -13.69 -6.50
CA LEU A 38 -4.02 -12.27 -6.34
C LEU A 38 -4.22 -11.76 -4.88
N SER A 39 -4.06 -12.64 -3.91
CA SER A 39 -4.43 -12.49 -2.51
C SER A 39 -3.30 -13.01 -1.66
N GLN A 40 -2.11 -12.46 -1.82
CA GLN A 40 -1.43 -12.04 -0.61
C GLN A 40 -1.94 -10.62 -0.38
N PRO A 41 -3.01 -10.42 0.40
CA PRO A 41 -3.18 -9.10 0.99
C PRO A 41 -1.83 -8.79 1.61
N LEU A 42 -1.29 -7.61 1.29
CA LEU A 42 -0.25 -7.00 2.08
C LEU A 42 -0.60 -7.33 3.54
N GLU A 43 0.30 -7.92 4.32
CA GLU A 43 0.15 -8.00 5.77
C GLU A 43 0.21 -6.55 6.31
N ILE A 44 -0.77 -5.72 5.94
CA ILE A 44 -1.39 -4.83 6.89
C ILE A 44 -1.73 -5.79 8.01
N ALA A 45 -1.19 -5.56 9.19
CA ALA A 45 -1.65 -6.23 10.38
C ALA A 45 -3.16 -5.93 10.48
N VAL A 46 -3.97 -6.77 9.82
CA VAL A 46 -5.40 -6.81 10.00
C VAL A 46 -5.48 -7.45 11.36
N PHE A 47 -5.49 -6.58 12.38
CA PHE A 47 -6.05 -6.93 13.67
C PHE A 47 -7.26 -7.82 13.39
N PRO A 48 -7.36 -9.01 14.01
CA PRO A 48 -8.48 -9.90 13.77
C PRO A 48 -9.72 -9.03 13.87
N ALA A 49 -10.44 -8.89 12.75
CA ALA A 49 -11.67 -8.17 12.72
C ALA A 49 -12.50 -8.82 13.83
N LEU A 50 -12.64 -8.10 14.95
CA LEU A 50 -13.67 -8.34 15.93
C LEU A 50 -14.97 -8.14 15.15
N LEU A 51 -15.36 -9.19 14.42
CA LEU A 51 -16.67 -9.42 13.84
C LEU A 51 -17.65 -9.79 14.98
N GLY A 52 -17.52 -9.08 16.09
CA GLY A 52 -18.54 -8.90 17.10
C GLY A 52 -18.69 -7.41 17.17
N VAL A 53 -19.90 -6.91 16.90
CA VAL A 53 -20.29 -5.50 17.09
C VAL A 53 -19.56 -4.98 18.33
N ALA A 54 -18.55 -4.14 18.14
CA ALA A 54 -17.86 -3.53 19.25
C ALA A 54 -18.89 -2.61 19.91
N GLN A 55 -19.52 -3.10 20.97
CA GLN A 55 -20.41 -2.29 21.79
C GLN A 55 -19.51 -1.29 22.50
N ILE A 56 -19.53 -0.05 22.01
CA ILE A 56 -18.85 1.05 22.66
C ILE A 56 -19.57 1.25 24.00
N ASP A 57 -18.85 1.03 25.09
CA ASP A 57 -19.37 1.26 26.43
C ASP A 57 -19.38 2.76 26.73
N PHE A 58 -20.56 3.36 26.67
CA PHE A 58 -20.77 4.78 26.97
C PHE A 58 -20.94 5.06 28.47
N SER A 59 -20.93 4.04 29.34
CA SER A 59 -21.05 4.22 30.80
C SER A 59 -19.95 5.11 31.37
N VAL A 60 -18.80 5.19 30.69
CA VAL A 60 -17.70 6.10 31.04
C VAL A 60 -18.15 7.57 31.01
N LEU A 61 -19.09 7.94 30.12
CA LEU A 61 -19.62 9.30 30.01
C LEU A 61 -20.52 9.70 31.19
N GLU A 62 -21.02 8.73 31.96
CA GLU A 62 -21.84 8.97 33.15
C GLU A 62 -21.02 9.36 34.38
N ASN A 63 -19.69 9.38 34.27
CA ASN A 63 -18.81 9.73 35.38
C ASN A 63 -19.10 11.15 35.91
N PRO A 64 -19.32 11.35 37.23
CA PRO A 64 -19.60 12.66 37.83
C PRO A 64 -18.53 13.72 37.53
N ILE A 65 -17.29 13.32 37.27
CA ILE A 65 -16.18 14.21 36.90
C ILE A 65 -16.44 14.83 35.52
N LEU A 66 -16.99 14.05 34.57
CA LEU A 66 -17.27 14.51 33.21
C LEU A 66 -18.46 15.49 33.17
N GLN A 67 -19.42 15.35 34.09
CA GLN A 67 -20.53 16.29 34.24
C GLN A 67 -20.10 17.66 34.81
N GLN A 68 -18.93 17.71 35.46
CA GLN A 68 -18.33 18.95 35.97
C GLN A 68 -17.48 19.67 34.92
N LEU A 69 -17.21 19.02 33.77
CA LEU A 69 -16.51 19.66 32.67
C LEU A 69 -17.43 20.71 32.06
N ARG A 70 -16.90 21.92 31.90
CA ARG A 70 -17.63 22.95 31.16
C ARG A 70 -17.71 22.54 29.70
N PRO A 71 -18.88 22.66 29.04
CA PRO A 71 -18.94 22.58 27.59
C PRO A 71 -17.97 23.59 27.00
N PHE A 72 -17.35 23.25 25.86
CA PHE A 72 -16.51 24.18 25.12
C PHE A 72 -17.28 25.49 24.93
N GLU A 73 -16.67 26.61 25.30
CA GLU A 73 -17.24 27.93 25.06
C GLU A 73 -17.62 28.04 23.60
N GLU A 74 -18.85 28.49 23.32
CA GLU A 74 -19.29 28.78 21.97
C GLU A 74 -18.29 29.76 21.36
N VAL A 75 -17.65 29.36 20.26
CA VAL A 75 -16.72 30.23 19.55
C VAL A 75 -17.56 31.38 18.99
N THR A 76 -17.46 32.54 19.64
CA THR A 76 -18.14 33.74 19.17
C THR A 76 -17.66 34.06 17.76
N PRO A 77 -18.53 34.54 16.86
CA PRO A 77 -18.10 35.04 15.56
C PRO A 77 -16.98 36.06 15.73
N PHE A 78 -15.98 36.01 14.86
CA PHE A 78 -14.86 36.94 14.90
C PHE A 78 -15.37 38.38 14.71
N ASP A 79 -15.30 39.19 15.76
CA ASP A 79 -15.76 40.59 15.79
C ASP A 79 -14.63 41.59 15.41
N GLY A 80 -13.58 41.08 14.76
CA GLY A 80 -12.40 41.85 14.40
C GLY A 80 -12.32 42.20 12.91
N VAL A 81 -11.38 43.06 12.56
CA VAL A 81 -11.00 43.27 11.16
C VAL A 81 -10.09 42.11 10.76
N LEU A 82 -10.39 41.46 9.63
CA LEU A 82 -9.49 40.47 9.04
C LEU A 82 -8.11 41.13 8.83
N GLY A 83 -7.05 40.43 9.24
CA GLY A 83 -5.68 40.93 9.12
C GLY A 83 -5.26 41.13 7.66
N ARG A 84 -3.99 41.45 7.43
CA ARG A 84 -3.45 41.58 6.07
C ARG A 84 -3.72 40.30 5.29
N GLU A 85 -4.27 40.43 4.08
CA GLU A 85 -4.47 39.29 3.18
C GLU A 85 -3.18 38.49 2.97
N ASN A 86 -2.04 39.19 2.95
CA ASN A 86 -0.72 38.58 2.96
C ASN A 86 0.17 39.20 4.05
N PRO A 87 0.46 38.45 5.14
CA PRO A 87 1.28 38.94 6.25
C PRO A 87 2.78 38.97 5.96
N PHE A 88 3.23 38.53 4.78
CA PHE A 88 4.67 38.38 4.45
C PHE A 88 5.26 39.54 3.64
N ILE A 89 4.48 40.58 3.32
CA ILE A 89 5.00 41.74 2.58
C ILE A 89 5.53 42.77 3.59
N PRO A 90 6.81 43.18 3.53
CA PRO A 90 7.37 44.18 4.44
C PRO A 90 6.73 45.57 4.25
N TYR A 91 6.80 46.41 5.28
CA TYR A 91 6.26 47.78 5.32
C TYR A 91 7.16 48.79 4.61
#